data_AF-A0A7S1QVM8-F1
#
_entry.id   AF-A0A7S1QVM8-F1
#
_cell.length_a   1.000
_cell.length_b   1.000
_cell.length_c   1.000
_cell.angle_alpha   90.00
_cell.angle_beta   90.00
_cell.angle_gamma   90.00
#
_symmetry.space_group_name_H-M   'P 1'
#
loop_
_entity.id
_entity.type
_entity.pdbx_description
1 polymer ?
#
loop_
_entity_poly.entity_id
_entity_poly.type
_entity_poly.pdbx_seq_one_letter_code
_entity_poly.pdbx_strand_id
1 'polypeptide(L)'
;VWVEEECVGGCYVGVPAVGTLTQFPRRLIRETPDPRITFGATECANVSVGYMDGAIESGERAACDILCRVDPRDGGLTRAEADGLLHPGPSPLMLERPFHASWVERKLLPTGRTVLWVAAVVTVAVV
;
A
#
# COMPACT_ATOMS: atom_id res chain seq x y z
N VAL A 1 -22.23 -6.87 -13.47
CA VAL A 1 -21.06 -7.29 -12.65
C VAL A 1 -19.93 -6.31 -12.90
N TRP A 2 -19.04 -5.99 -11.94
CA TRP A 2 -17.97 -4.99 -12.13
C TRP A 2 -17.08 -5.22 -13.37
N VAL A 3 -16.92 -6.47 -13.80
CA VAL A 3 -16.16 -6.85 -15.01
C VAL A 3 -16.84 -6.40 -16.31
N GLU A 4 -18.15 -6.16 -16.29
CA GLU A 4 -18.94 -5.74 -17.46
C GLU A 4 -18.95 -4.22 -17.63
N GLU A 5 -18.51 -3.47 -16.61
CA GLU A 5 -18.41 -2.00 -16.66
C GLU A 5 -17.15 -1.60 -17.43
N GLU A 6 -17.31 -1.10 -18.66
CA GLU A 6 -16.19 -0.77 -19.58
C GLU A 6 -15.17 0.19 -18.95
N CYS A 7 -15.64 1.19 -18.19
CA CYS A 7 -14.78 2.18 -17.54
C CYS A 7 -14.05 1.64 -16.30
N VAL A 8 -14.38 0.44 -15.84
CA VAL A 8 -13.87 -0.14 -14.59
C VAL A 8 -13.06 -1.41 -14.88
N GLY A 9 -13.55 -2.29 -15.75
CA GLY A 9 -12.87 -3.51 -16.18
C GLY A 9 -12.73 -4.61 -15.12
N GLY A 10 -13.12 -4.34 -13.86
CA GLY A 10 -13.02 -5.26 -12.74
C GLY A 10 -13.00 -4.57 -11.38
N CYS A 11 -12.95 -5.35 -10.31
CA CYS A 11 -12.96 -4.84 -8.93
C CYS A 11 -12.22 -5.83 -8.02
N TYR A 12 -11.56 -5.42 -6.94
CA TYR A 12 -11.45 -4.07 -6.36
C TYR A 12 -10.23 -3.27 -6.81
N VAL A 13 -9.22 -3.94 -7.34
CA VAL A 13 -7.94 -3.35 -7.71
C VAL A 13 -7.28 -4.18 -8.80
N GLY A 14 -6.42 -3.56 -9.61
CA GLY A 14 -5.53 -4.28 -10.51
C GLY A 14 -4.56 -5.19 -9.73
N VAL A 15 -4.70 -6.51 -9.88
CA VAL A 15 -3.77 -7.48 -9.28
C VAL A 15 -2.64 -7.79 -10.27
N PRO A 16 -1.37 -7.49 -9.95
CA PRO A 16 -0.28 -7.76 -10.85
C PRO A 16 -0.07 -9.27 -11.01
N ALA A 17 0.20 -9.71 -12.24
CA ALA A 17 0.59 -11.09 -12.51
C ALA A 17 1.96 -11.41 -11.88
N VAL A 18 2.27 -12.70 -11.79
CA VAL A 18 3.57 -13.15 -11.27
C VAL A 18 4.71 -12.54 -12.10
N GLY A 19 5.69 -11.97 -11.41
CA GLY A 19 6.85 -11.31 -12.03
C GLY A 19 6.62 -9.86 -12.48
N THR A 20 5.37 -9.36 -12.52
CA THR A 20 5.08 -8.00 -12.97
C THR A 20 5.77 -6.95 -12.10
N LEU A 21 5.64 -7.03 -10.77
CA LEU A 21 6.24 -6.02 -9.87
C LEU A 21 7.78 -6.05 -9.83
N THR A 22 8.38 -7.20 -10.16
CA THR A 22 9.85 -7.33 -10.24
C THR A 22 10.41 -6.85 -11.58
N GLN A 23 9.66 -7.04 -12.67
CA GLN A 23 10.06 -6.58 -14.01
C GLN A 23 9.73 -5.10 -14.22
N PHE A 24 8.60 -4.64 -13.70
CA PHE A 24 8.11 -3.27 -13.80
C PHE A 24 8.06 -2.66 -12.40
N PRO A 25 9.05 -1.81 -12.04
CA PRO A 25 9.09 -1.26 -10.70
C PRO A 25 7.88 -0.36 -10.44
N ARG A 26 7.43 -0.33 -9.18
CA ARG A 26 6.30 0.49 -8.69
C ARG A 26 6.44 1.98 -9.04
N ARG A 27 7.67 2.46 -9.31
CA ARG A 27 7.93 3.82 -9.79
C ARG A 27 7.20 4.13 -11.10
N LEU A 28 7.03 3.15 -11.99
CA LEU A 28 6.38 3.33 -13.30
C LEU A 28 4.87 3.63 -13.22
N ILE A 29 4.22 3.25 -12.12
CA ILE A 29 2.80 3.56 -11.88
C ILE A 29 2.63 4.85 -11.07
N ARG A 30 3.68 5.62 -10.86
CA ARG A 30 3.66 6.86 -10.07
C ARG A 30 4.28 8.03 -10.79
N GLU A 31 5.37 7.75 -11.50
CA GLU A 31 6.14 8.74 -12.21
C GLU A 31 5.98 8.52 -13.71
N THR A 32 5.95 9.62 -14.45
CA THR A 32 5.95 9.58 -15.90
C THR A 32 7.18 10.33 -16.43
N PRO A 33 7.64 10.02 -17.66
CA PRO A 33 8.68 10.80 -18.31
C PRO A 33 8.29 12.27 -18.53
N ASP A 34 6.99 12.57 -18.63
CA ASP A 34 6.49 13.94 -18.79
C ASP A 34 6.14 14.53 -17.41
N PRO A 35 6.86 15.57 -16.93
CA PRO A 35 6.59 16.18 -15.63
C PRO A 35 5.24 16.90 -15.54
N ARG A 36 4.44 16.96 -16.61
CA ARG A 36 3.07 17.51 -16.59
C ARG A 36 2.01 16.44 -16.32
N ILE A 37 2.39 15.17 -16.35
CA ILE A 37 1.49 14.04 -16.12
C ILE A 37 1.84 13.40 -14.78
N THR A 38 0.84 13.24 -13.92
CA THR A 38 0.95 12.60 -12.60
C THR A 38 -0.20 11.60 -12.44
N PHE A 39 0.07 10.43 -11.86
CA PHE A 39 -0.95 9.40 -11.62
C PHE A 39 -1.48 9.45 -10.18
N GLY A 40 -2.82 9.43 -10.04
CA GLY A 40 -3.55 9.48 -8.78
C GLY A 40 -4.70 8.46 -8.75
N ALA A 41 -4.35 7.18 -8.79
CA ALA A 41 -5.28 6.06 -8.66
C ALA A 41 -4.93 5.21 -7.43
N THR A 42 -5.88 4.44 -6.88
CA THR A 42 -5.65 3.63 -5.67
C THR A 42 -4.49 2.62 -5.82
N GLU A 43 -4.23 2.13 -7.04
CA GLU A 43 -3.08 1.31 -7.40
C GLU A 43 -1.74 2.02 -7.14
N CYS A 44 -1.74 3.36 -7.25
CA CYS A 44 -0.58 4.21 -7.03
C CYS A 44 -0.34 4.49 -5.54
N ALA A 45 -1.31 4.18 -4.68
CA ALA A 45 -1.28 4.52 -3.25
C ALA A 45 -0.12 3.85 -2.51
N ASN A 46 0.31 4.40 -1.38
CA ASN A 46 1.30 3.80 -0.47
C ASN A 46 0.67 2.85 0.52
N VAL A 47 -0.48 3.25 1.06
CA VAL A 47 -1.25 2.58 2.11
C VAL A 47 -2.65 2.34 1.55
N SER A 48 -3.34 1.30 2.04
CA SER A 48 -4.73 1.02 1.65
C SER A 48 -4.94 0.87 0.13
N VAL A 49 -3.96 0.29 -0.58
CA VAL A 49 -4.04 0.05 -2.04
C VAL A 49 -5.27 -0.81 -2.36
N GLY A 50 -6.08 -0.36 -3.31
CA GLY A 50 -7.35 -1.01 -3.68
C GLY A 50 -8.55 -0.59 -2.83
N TYR A 51 -8.36 0.35 -1.91
CA TYR A 51 -9.43 0.94 -1.10
C TYR A 51 -9.61 2.42 -1.44
N MET A 52 -10.74 2.98 -1.00
CA MET A 52 -11.07 4.40 -1.14
C MET A 52 -10.01 5.30 -0.50
N ASP A 53 -9.48 4.89 0.65
CA ASP A 53 -8.42 5.60 1.37
C ASP A 53 -7.12 5.71 0.54
N GLY A 54 -6.76 4.64 -0.19
CA GLY A 54 -5.66 4.69 -1.15
C GLY A 54 -5.96 5.59 -2.35
N ALA A 55 -7.21 5.65 -2.82
CA ALA A 55 -7.60 6.58 -3.88
C ALA A 55 -7.43 8.04 -3.43
N ILE A 56 -7.82 8.35 -2.19
CA ILE A 56 -7.64 9.68 -1.58
C ILE A 56 -6.14 10.00 -1.44
N GLU A 57 -5.36 9.14 -0.78
CA GLU A 57 -3.93 9.36 -0.55
C GLU A 57 -3.16 9.59 -1.85
N SER A 58 -3.39 8.73 -2.85
CA SER A 58 -2.70 8.84 -4.13
C SER A 58 -3.10 10.08 -4.92
N GLY A 59 -4.38 10.50 -4.86
CA GLY A 59 -4.90 11.68 -5.52
C GLY A 59 -4.40 12.98 -4.89
N GLU A 60 -4.47 13.08 -3.56
CA GLU A 60 -3.94 14.22 -2.80
C GLU A 60 -2.44 14.36 -3.00
N ARG A 61 -1.70 13.25 -2.96
CA ARG A 61 -0.26 13.25 -3.24
C ARG A 61 0.03 13.72 -4.66
N ALA A 62 -0.72 13.25 -5.65
CA ALA A 62 -0.56 13.68 -7.03
C ALA A 62 -0.79 15.19 -7.18
N ALA A 63 -1.82 15.73 -6.52
CA ALA A 63 -2.09 17.17 -6.50
C ALA A 63 -0.97 17.96 -5.80
N CYS A 64 -0.48 17.48 -4.66
CA CYS A 64 0.65 18.09 -3.96
C CYS A 64 1.93 18.07 -4.79
N ASP A 65 2.23 16.96 -5.48
CA ASP A 65 3.39 16.85 -6.38
C ASP A 65 3.30 17.86 -7.54
N ILE A 66 2.09 18.16 -8.03
CA ILE A 66 1.86 19.21 -9.03
C ILE A 66 2.07 20.60 -8.41
N LEU A 67 1.47 20.87 -7.26
CA LEU A 67 1.57 22.17 -6.59
C LEU A 67 3.01 22.49 -6.16
N CYS A 68 3.82 21.48 -5.80
CA CYS A 68 5.24 21.65 -5.51
C CYS A 68 6.10 22.00 -6.74
N ARG A 69 5.57 21.86 -7.95
CA ARG A 69 6.23 22.29 -9.20
C ARG A 69 5.85 23.71 -9.62
N VAL A 70 4.78 24.25 -9.03
CA VAL A 70 4.33 25.64 -9.25
C VAL A 70 5.08 26.55 -8.29
N ASP A 71 5.43 27.76 -8.72
CA ASP A 71 6.07 28.75 -7.84
C ASP A 71 5.12 29.07 -6.67
N PRO A 72 5.57 29.06 -5.41
CA PRO A 72 4.74 29.45 -4.27
C PRO A 72 4.08 30.83 -4.40
N ARG A 73 4.69 31.75 -5.17
CA ARG A 73 4.11 33.08 -5.47
C ARG A 73 2.89 33.00 -6.39
N ASP A 74 2.82 31.95 -7.20
CA ASP A 74 1.72 31.67 -8.13
C ASP A 74 0.70 30.67 -7.53
N GLY A 75 0.77 30.42 -6.21
CA GLY A 75 -0.12 29.50 -5.50
C GLY A 75 0.38 28.05 -5.41
N GLY A 76 1.67 27.81 -5.68
CA GLY A 76 2.32 26.53 -5.41
C GLY A 76 2.51 26.24 -3.92
N LEU A 77 2.86 24.99 -3.60
CA LEU A 77 3.14 24.54 -2.23
C LEU A 77 4.63 24.26 -2.03
N THR A 78 5.16 24.63 -0.86
CA THR A 78 6.44 24.11 -0.43
C THR A 78 6.34 22.62 -0.09
N ARG A 79 7.47 21.90 -0.11
CA ARG A 79 7.48 20.48 0.25
C ARG A 79 7.03 20.23 1.69
N ALA A 80 7.29 21.17 2.60
CA ALA A 80 6.89 21.06 4.00
C ALA A 80 5.36 21.21 4.17
N GLU A 81 4.73 22.12 3.43
CA GLU A 81 3.27 22.28 3.44
C GLU A 81 2.57 21.05 2.85
N ALA A 82 3.09 20.52 1.75
CA ALA A 82 2.59 19.28 1.16
C ALA A 82 2.67 18.09 2.14
N ASP A 83 3.80 17.92 2.84
CA ASP A 83 3.98 16.83 3.81
C ASP A 83 2.98 16.92 4.98
N GLY A 84 2.70 18.13 5.45
CA GLY A 84 1.71 18.38 6.50
C GLY A 84 0.27 18.05 6.09
N LEU A 85 -0.05 18.12 4.79
CA LEU A 85 -1.38 17.77 4.26
C LEU A 85 -1.55 16.26 4.05
N LEU A 86 -0.51 15.57 3.56
CA LEU A 86 -0.58 14.16 3.18
C LEU A 86 -0.53 13.18 4.36
N HIS A 87 -0.13 13.64 5.53
CA HIS A 87 -0.03 12.83 6.74
C HIS A 87 -0.95 13.38 7.84
N PRO A 88 -2.28 13.37 7.62
CA PRO A 88 -3.20 13.75 8.68
C PRO A 88 -3.03 12.77 9.85
N GLY A 89 -3.05 13.31 11.07
CA GLY A 89 -3.07 12.49 12.28
C GLY A 89 -4.30 11.57 12.33
N PRO A 90 -4.34 10.63 13.30
CA PRO A 90 -5.44 9.67 13.40
C PRO A 90 -6.78 10.40 13.54
N SER A 91 -7.81 9.87 12.86
CA SER A 91 -9.14 10.47 12.89
C SER A 91 -9.73 10.39 14.30
N PRO A 92 -10.30 11.48 14.84
CA PRO A 92 -10.93 11.45 16.16
C PRO A 92 -12.23 10.62 16.19
N LEU A 93 -12.78 10.29 15.01
CA LEU A 93 -14.01 9.51 14.86
C LEU A 93 -13.75 8.00 14.71
N MET A 94 -12.50 7.60 14.48
CA MET A 94 -12.12 6.19 14.34
C MET A 94 -11.17 5.81 15.47
N LEU A 95 -11.53 4.77 16.21
CA LEU A 95 -10.65 4.20 17.22
C LEU A 95 -9.65 3.26 16.55
N GLU A 96 -8.45 3.76 16.31
CA GLU A 96 -7.31 2.93 15.92
C GLU A 96 -6.82 2.13 17.13
N ARG A 97 -7.23 0.87 17.23
CA ARG A 97 -6.65 -0.06 18.21
C ARG A 97 -5.38 -0.69 17.62
N PRO A 98 -4.23 -0.61 18.30
CA PRO A 98 -3.03 -1.28 17.81
C PRO A 98 -3.26 -2.79 17.73
N PHE A 99 -2.72 -3.41 16.68
CA PHE A 99 -2.80 -4.85 16.53
C PHE A 99 -1.97 -5.55 17.61
N HIS A 100 -2.61 -6.38 18.43
CA HIS A 100 -1.95 -7.15 19.48
C HIS A 100 -1.92 -8.63 19.10
N ALA A 101 -0.73 -9.17 18.86
CA ALA A 101 -0.54 -10.61 18.75
C ALA A 101 -0.30 -11.23 20.13
N SER A 102 -0.92 -12.36 20.46
CA SER A 102 -0.66 -13.04 21.74
C SER A 102 0.77 -13.60 21.79
N TRP A 103 1.26 -13.95 22.99
CA TRP A 103 2.56 -14.62 23.12
C TRP A 103 2.56 -15.96 22.39
N VAL A 104 1.44 -16.69 22.46
CA VAL A 104 1.26 -17.98 21.77
C VAL A 104 1.31 -17.82 20.26
N GLU A 105 0.60 -16.84 19.69
CA GLU A 105 0.64 -16.54 18.25
C GLU A 105 2.05 -16.23 17.76
N ARG A 106 2.84 -15.51 18.57
CA ARG A 106 4.19 -15.08 18.19
C ARG A 106 5.25 -16.16 18.33
N LYS A 107 5.07 -17.12 19.24
CA LYS A 107 6.15 -18.04 19.66
C LYS A 107 5.80 -19.52 19.54
N LEU A 108 4.52 -19.87 19.67
CA LEU A 108 4.08 -21.25 19.82
C LEU A 108 3.35 -21.80 18.62
N LEU A 109 2.79 -20.96 17.73
CA LEU A 109 2.21 -21.42 16.47
C LEU A 109 3.32 -22.03 15.60
N PRO A 110 3.40 -23.37 15.50
CA PRO A 110 4.47 -23.99 14.77
C PRO A 110 4.11 -23.96 13.29
N THR A 111 5.08 -23.65 12.43
CA THR A 111 4.91 -23.92 11.01
C THR A 111 4.83 -25.43 10.80
N GLY A 112 4.18 -25.91 9.73
CA GLY A 112 4.14 -27.35 9.43
C GLY A 112 5.54 -27.99 9.37
N ARG A 113 6.54 -27.23 8.92
CA ARG A 113 7.95 -27.65 8.94
C ARG A 113 8.48 -27.84 10.36
N THR A 114 8.15 -26.93 11.27
CA THR A 114 8.53 -27.04 12.69
C THR A 114 7.91 -28.28 13.34
N VAL A 115 6.64 -28.57 13.03
CA VAL A 115 5.95 -29.78 13.53
C VAL A 115 6.65 -31.05 13.04
N LEU A 116 6.93 -31.14 11.74
CA LEU A 116 7.61 -32.30 11.14
C LEU A 116 9.03 -32.47 11.70
N TRP A 117 9.77 -31.38 11.89
CA TRP A 117 11.12 -31.41 12.43
C TRP A 117 11.14 -31.90 13.88
N VAL A 118 10.24 -31.39 14.73
CA VAL A 118 10.10 -31.86 16.12
C VAL A 118 9.68 -33.33 16.16
N ALA A 119 8.72 -33.75 15.33
CA ALA A 119 8.30 -35.15 15.25
C ALA A 119 9.45 -36.08 14.83
N ALA A 120 10.28 -35.66 13.87
CA ALA A 120 11.46 -36.39 13.45
C ALA A 120 12.49 -36.52 14.59
N VAL A 121 12.79 -35.41 15.28
CA VAL A 121 13.72 -35.42 16.43
C VAL A 121 13.21 -36.31 17.56
N VAL A 122 11.92 -36.25 17.90
CA VAL A 122 11.33 -37.12 18.94
C VAL A 122 11.37 -38.58 18.50
N THR A 123 11.07 -38.89 17.24
CA THR A 123 11.13 -40.27 16.74
C THR A 123 12.55 -40.84 16.81
N VAL A 124 13.56 -40.05 16.45
CA VAL A 124 14.98 -40.46 16.53
C VAL A 124 15.48 -40.55 17.96
N ALA A 125 15.00 -39.71 18.88
CA ALA A 125 15.41 -39.76 20.29
C ALA A 125 14.78 -40.92 21.08
N VAL A 126 13.70 -41.52 20.57
CA VAL A 126 12.95 -42.61 21.22
C VAL A 126 13.35 -44.00 20.68
N VAL A 127 14.11 -44.05 19.58
CA VAL A 127 14.69 -45.27 18.98
C VAL A 127 16.17 -45.37 19.33
#